data_AF-A0A3E0DTD5-F1
#
_entry.id   AF-A0A3E0DTD5-F1
#
_cell.length_a   1.000
_cell.length_b   1.000
_cell.length_c   1.000
_cell.angle_alpha   90.00
_cell.angle_beta   90.00
_cell.angle_gamma   90.00
#
_symmetry.space_group_name_H-M   'P 1'
#
loop_
_entity.id
_entity.type
_entity.pdbx_description
1 polymer ?
#
loop_
_entity_poly.entity_id
_entity_poly.type
_entity_poly.pdbx_seq_one_letter_code
_entity_poly.pdbx_strand_id
1 'polypeptide(L)'
;MTQSKATMPTYSEADARLMLDIFSISFDSSVANATLYARSTNTLEQHVFQRVATQYRALSDSLLSRLMSLPKDSGTMNVEAGYIAKAYLMALKSSNKHAPSRVMSVNRQSLKRIRKMLRRITDRAFVGWLSQYLAWIQLTLDHVQYQRNAMALEQLSSMG
;
A
#
# COMPACT_ATOMS: atom_id res chain seq x y z
N MET A 1 -24.93 27.06 27.29
CA MET A 1 -24.60 26.06 26.26
C MET A 1 -23.09 25.87 26.24
N THR A 2 -22.59 24.87 26.95
CA THR A 2 -21.18 24.49 26.96
C THR A 2 -20.89 23.71 25.69
N GLN A 3 -20.16 24.33 24.75
CA GLN A 3 -19.56 23.58 23.63
C GLN A 3 -18.55 22.59 24.22
N SER A 4 -18.90 21.31 24.19
CA SER A 4 -17.96 20.22 24.44
C SER A 4 -16.85 20.33 23.42
N LYS A 5 -15.67 20.79 23.85
CA LYS A 5 -14.43 20.73 23.07
C LYS A 5 -14.18 19.23 22.86
N ALA A 6 -14.49 18.72 21.68
CA ALA A 6 -14.18 17.35 21.31
C ALA A 6 -12.67 17.16 21.47
N THR A 7 -12.25 16.52 22.55
CA THR A 7 -10.87 16.09 22.75
C THR A 7 -10.58 15.07 21.67
N MET A 8 -9.84 15.50 20.66
CA MET A 8 -9.35 14.61 19.60
C MET A 8 -8.59 13.44 20.24
N PRO A 9 -8.75 12.21 19.73
CA PRO A 9 -8.05 11.06 20.27
C PRO A 9 -6.54 11.32 20.18
N THR A 10 -5.90 11.36 21.35
CA THR A 10 -4.44 11.52 21.44
C THR A 10 -3.84 10.12 21.30
N TYR A 11 -3.32 9.81 20.11
CA TYR A 11 -2.61 8.54 19.89
C TYR A 11 -1.32 8.51 20.71
N SER A 12 -0.90 7.32 21.13
CA SER A 12 0.44 7.16 21.72
C SER A 12 1.50 7.54 20.68
N GLU A 13 2.66 8.03 21.13
CA GLU A 13 3.76 8.38 20.22
C GLU A 13 4.22 7.17 19.38
N ALA A 14 4.20 5.98 19.97
CA ALA A 14 4.52 4.74 19.28
C ALA A 14 3.51 4.42 18.15
N ASP A 15 2.21 4.58 18.42
CA ASP A 15 1.17 4.39 17.41
C ASP A 15 1.28 5.46 16.32
N ALA A 16 1.50 6.73 16.69
CA ALA A 16 1.69 7.84 15.75
C ALA A 16 2.82 7.57 14.74
N ARG A 17 3.97 7.08 15.21
CA ARG A 17 5.10 6.70 14.34
C ARG A 17 4.74 5.56 13.40
N LEU A 18 4.06 4.52 13.90
CA LEU A 18 3.59 3.42 13.05
C LEU A 18 2.58 3.90 12.00
N MET A 19 1.69 4.83 12.34
CA MET A 19 0.73 5.39 11.40
C MET A 19 1.42 6.19 10.29
N LEU A 20 2.48 6.94 10.62
CA LEU A 20 3.31 7.65 9.65
C LEU A 20 4.05 6.68 8.72
N ASP A 21 4.61 5.59 9.25
CA ASP A 21 5.26 4.56 8.44
C ASP A 21 4.29 3.89 7.46
N ILE A 22 3.09 3.56 7.94
CA ILE A 22 2.02 2.98 7.12
C ILE A 22 1.60 3.97 6.04
N PHE A 23 1.48 5.26 6.37
CA PHE A 23 1.19 6.31 5.41
C PHE A 23 2.26 6.39 4.33
N SER A 24 3.53 6.49 4.69
CA SER A 24 4.65 6.57 3.73
C SER A 24 4.68 5.36 2.80
N ILE A 25 4.57 4.15 3.34
CA ILE A 25 4.51 2.93 2.51
C ILE A 25 3.30 2.95 1.56
N SER A 26 2.14 3.40 2.03
CA SER A 26 0.93 3.47 1.21
C SER A 26 1.06 4.50 0.10
N PHE A 27 1.65 5.66 0.41
CA PHE A 27 1.92 6.71 -0.57
C PHE A 27 2.91 6.24 -1.64
N ASP A 28 4.04 5.67 -1.25
CA ASP A 28 5.03 5.11 -2.19
C ASP A 28 4.42 4.03 -3.08
N SER A 29 3.58 3.16 -2.48
CA SER A 29 2.84 2.15 -3.22
C SER A 29 1.90 2.80 -4.25
N SER A 30 1.13 3.82 -3.87
CA SER A 30 0.28 4.56 -4.79
C SER A 30 1.08 5.13 -5.96
N VAL A 31 2.18 5.83 -5.69
CA VAL A 31 3.01 6.49 -6.70
C VAL A 31 3.65 5.47 -7.65
N ALA A 32 4.19 4.38 -7.13
CA ALA A 32 4.84 3.37 -7.95
C ALA A 32 3.86 2.67 -8.89
N ASN A 33 2.65 2.35 -8.41
CA ASN A 33 1.61 1.75 -9.25
C ASN A 33 1.08 2.75 -10.28
N ALA A 34 0.89 4.03 -9.91
CA ALA A 34 0.48 5.06 -10.88
C ALA A 34 1.53 5.27 -11.99
N THR A 35 2.82 5.20 -11.64
CA THR A 35 3.93 5.29 -12.59
C THR A 35 3.93 4.11 -13.56
N LEU A 36 3.66 2.88 -13.07
CA LEU A 36 3.52 1.72 -13.95
C LEU A 36 2.30 1.80 -14.84
N TYR A 37 1.16 2.23 -14.30
CA TYR A 37 -0.05 2.47 -15.07
C TYR A 37 0.23 3.39 -16.26
N ALA A 38 0.89 4.53 -16.04
CA ALA A 38 1.16 5.53 -17.06
C ALA A 38 2.09 5.05 -18.20
N ARG A 39 2.93 4.03 -17.96
CA ARG A 39 3.90 3.53 -18.95
C ARG A 39 3.62 2.11 -19.46
N SER A 40 2.64 1.42 -18.90
CA SER A 40 2.26 0.07 -19.36
C SER A 40 1.62 0.17 -20.73
N THR A 41 1.99 -0.72 -21.65
CA THR A 41 1.33 -0.86 -22.97
C THR A 41 0.29 -1.98 -22.99
N ASN A 42 0.24 -2.80 -21.93
CA ASN A 42 -0.72 -3.88 -21.77
C ASN A 42 -1.95 -3.36 -21.00
N THR A 43 -3.13 -3.45 -21.62
CA THR A 43 -4.40 -2.96 -21.07
C THR A 43 -4.78 -3.62 -19.74
N LEU A 44 -4.55 -4.93 -19.60
CA LEU A 44 -4.80 -5.65 -18.35
C LEU A 44 -3.90 -5.11 -17.23
N GLU A 45 -2.60 -4.96 -17.51
CA GLU A 45 -1.65 -4.40 -16.55
C GLU A 45 -1.97 -2.95 -16.20
N GLN A 46 -2.39 -2.13 -17.17
CA GLN A 46 -2.84 -0.76 -16.92
C GLN A 46 -4.00 -0.74 -15.92
N HIS A 47 -5.07 -1.51 -16.16
CA HIS A 47 -6.22 -1.57 -15.26
C HIS A 47 -5.84 -2.04 -13.85
N VAL A 48 -4.97 -3.04 -13.76
CA VAL A 48 -4.49 -3.56 -12.48
C VAL A 48 -3.71 -2.49 -11.72
N PHE A 49 -2.73 -1.86 -12.35
CA PHE A 49 -1.89 -0.87 -11.67
C PHE A 49 -2.66 0.40 -11.36
N GLN A 50 -3.60 0.82 -12.20
CA GLN A 50 -4.52 1.91 -11.90
C GLN A 50 -5.33 1.60 -10.64
N ARG A 51 -5.97 0.42 -10.59
CA ARG A 51 -6.80 0.02 -9.44
C ARG A 51 -5.99 -0.04 -8.15
N VAL A 52 -4.83 -0.69 -8.18
CA VAL A 52 -3.95 -0.80 -7.00
C VAL A 52 -3.46 0.58 -6.57
N ALA A 53 -3.10 1.47 -7.51
CA ALA A 53 -2.72 2.84 -7.20
C ALA A 53 -3.84 3.58 -6.48
N THR A 54 -5.07 3.54 -6.99
CA THR A 54 -6.24 4.18 -6.36
C THR A 54 -6.51 3.63 -4.97
N GLN A 55 -6.39 2.31 -4.76
CA GLN A 55 -6.62 1.69 -3.45
C GLN A 55 -5.60 2.16 -2.40
N TYR A 56 -4.32 2.18 -2.77
CA TYR A 56 -3.27 2.70 -1.90
C TYR A 56 -3.38 4.22 -1.69
N ARG A 57 -3.82 4.96 -2.70
CA ARG A 57 -4.08 6.40 -2.59
C ARG A 57 -5.19 6.70 -1.59
N ALA A 58 -6.30 5.98 -1.68
CA ALA A 58 -7.42 6.12 -0.75
C ALA A 58 -6.99 5.82 0.70
N LEU A 59 -6.14 4.82 0.89
CA LEU A 59 -5.53 4.51 2.19
C LEU A 59 -4.65 5.66 2.69
N SER A 60 -3.73 6.16 1.86
CA SER A 60 -2.82 7.25 2.26
C SER A 60 -3.56 8.56 2.52
N ASP A 61 -4.55 8.92 1.70
CA ASP A 61 -5.33 10.15 1.89
C ASP A 61 -6.16 10.08 3.17
N SER A 62 -6.75 8.92 3.46
CA SER A 62 -7.51 8.76 4.69
C SER A 62 -6.62 8.76 5.94
N LEU A 63 -5.42 8.18 5.87
CA LEU A 63 -4.41 8.33 6.90
C LEU A 63 -4.04 9.80 7.08
N LEU A 64 -3.69 10.52 6.01
CA LEU A 64 -3.31 11.94 6.06
C LEU A 64 -4.36 12.79 6.78
N SER A 65 -5.65 12.56 6.50
CA SER A 65 -6.76 13.27 7.16
C SER A 65 -6.76 13.13 8.69
N ARG A 66 -6.25 11.99 9.21
CA ARG A 66 -6.11 11.72 10.65
C ARG A 66 -4.73 12.05 11.21
N LEU A 67 -3.70 12.12 10.36
CA LEU A 67 -2.33 12.46 10.75
C LEU A 67 -2.12 13.96 10.94
N MET A 68 -3.01 14.83 10.43
CA MET A 68 -2.94 16.28 10.63
C MET A 68 -2.98 16.73 12.11
N SER A 69 -3.24 15.81 13.04
CA SER A 69 -3.18 16.02 14.48
C SER A 69 -1.93 15.43 15.17
N LEU A 70 -0.94 14.94 14.43
CA LEU A 70 0.28 14.35 15.01
C LEU A 70 1.39 15.40 15.26
N PRO A 71 2.31 15.15 16.21
CA PRO A 71 3.43 16.04 16.48
C PRO A 71 4.27 16.30 15.23
N LYS A 72 4.71 17.55 15.06
CA LYS A 72 5.39 18.11 13.88
C LYS A 72 6.75 17.48 13.57
N ASP A 73 7.29 16.68 14.47
CA ASP A 73 8.62 16.10 14.34
C ASP A 73 8.61 14.67 14.90
N SER A 74 8.41 13.69 14.02
CA SER A 74 8.31 12.27 14.40
C SER A 74 9.67 11.57 14.43
N GLY A 75 10.77 12.31 14.19
CA GLY A 75 12.09 11.74 14.04
C GLY A 75 12.21 10.88 12.78
N THR A 76 13.43 10.41 12.53
CA THR A 76 13.82 9.64 11.34
C THR A 76 12.81 8.58 10.93
N MET A 77 12.40 8.64 9.65
CA MET A 77 11.54 7.66 8.98
C MET A 77 12.02 6.24 9.32
N ASN A 78 11.11 5.34 9.69
CA ASN A 78 11.48 3.98 10.04
C ASN A 78 12.19 3.30 8.87
N VAL A 79 13.25 2.57 9.20
CA VAL A 79 14.06 1.78 8.27
C VAL A 79 13.20 0.89 7.36
N GLU A 80 12.11 0.31 7.90
CA GLU A 80 11.19 -0.54 7.12
C GLU A 80 10.47 0.22 5.99
N ALA A 81 10.03 1.45 6.23
CA ALA A 81 9.42 2.29 5.21
C ALA A 81 10.45 2.65 4.12
N GLY A 82 11.67 3.01 4.54
CA GLY A 82 12.79 3.26 3.62
C GLY A 82 13.15 2.05 2.74
N TYR A 83 13.10 0.82 3.28
CA TYR A 83 13.34 -0.39 2.50
C TYR A 83 12.28 -0.61 1.42
N ILE A 84 11.00 -0.35 1.70
CA ILE A 84 9.94 -0.44 0.70
C ILE A 84 10.12 0.63 -0.38
N ALA A 85 10.37 1.88 0.00
CA ALA A 85 10.62 2.98 -0.94
C ALA A 85 11.75 2.61 -1.92
N LYS A 86 12.87 2.12 -1.39
CA LYS A 86 14.00 1.64 -2.20
C LYS A 86 13.63 0.47 -3.10
N ALA A 87 12.83 -0.49 -2.61
CA ALA A 87 12.37 -1.63 -3.39
C ALA A 87 11.50 -1.19 -4.59
N TYR A 88 10.58 -0.24 -4.39
CA TYR A 88 9.79 0.35 -5.48
C TYR A 88 10.69 1.07 -6.49
N LEU A 89 11.63 1.89 -6.03
CA LEU A 89 12.56 2.58 -6.92
C LEU A 89 13.34 1.60 -7.79
N MET A 90 13.87 0.52 -7.21
CA MET A 90 14.60 -0.52 -7.95
C MET A 90 13.69 -1.29 -8.92
N ALA A 91 12.45 -1.56 -8.53
CA ALA A 91 11.46 -2.19 -9.40
C ALA A 91 11.13 -1.30 -10.61
N LEU A 92 10.93 0.00 -10.40
CA LEU A 92 10.60 0.96 -11.46
C LEU A 92 11.76 1.22 -12.42
N LYS A 93 13.01 1.16 -11.94
CA LYS A 93 14.23 1.24 -12.78
C LYS A 93 14.42 0.02 -13.69
N SER A 94 13.67 -1.06 -13.48
CA SER A 94 13.73 -2.25 -14.32
C SER A 94 13.07 -1.99 -15.69
N SER A 95 13.44 -2.77 -16.70
CA SER A 95 12.84 -2.66 -18.04
C SER A 95 11.33 -2.90 -18.00
N ASN A 96 10.62 -2.41 -19.03
CA ASN A 96 9.15 -2.54 -19.12
C ASN A 96 8.67 -3.99 -19.05
N LYS A 97 9.48 -4.95 -19.52
CA LYS A 97 9.19 -6.39 -19.40
C LYS A 97 9.18 -6.90 -17.95
N HIS A 98 10.02 -6.34 -17.08
CA HIS A 98 10.25 -6.88 -15.73
C HIS A 98 9.66 -6.02 -14.62
N ALA A 99 9.45 -4.73 -14.87
CA ALA A 99 8.92 -3.83 -13.86
C ALA A 99 7.53 -4.24 -13.34
N PRO A 100 6.57 -4.70 -14.18
CA PRO A 100 5.26 -5.13 -13.70
C PRO A 100 5.32 -6.24 -12.64
N SER A 101 6.10 -7.30 -12.89
CA SER A 101 6.23 -8.41 -11.94
C SER A 101 6.95 -7.99 -10.66
N ARG A 102 7.98 -7.15 -10.77
CA ARG A 102 8.73 -6.63 -9.62
C ARG A 102 7.86 -5.72 -8.75
N VAL A 103 7.15 -4.76 -9.32
CA VAL A 103 6.25 -3.88 -8.54
C VAL A 103 5.12 -4.67 -7.89
N MET A 104 4.56 -5.68 -8.58
CA MET A 104 3.57 -6.57 -7.98
C MET A 104 4.11 -7.33 -6.76
N SER A 105 5.37 -7.79 -6.82
CA SER A 105 6.05 -8.39 -5.66
C SER A 105 6.22 -7.39 -4.52
N VAL A 106 6.64 -6.15 -4.82
CA VAL A 106 6.78 -5.11 -3.79
C VAL A 106 5.43 -4.76 -3.18
N ASN A 107 4.34 -4.67 -3.94
CA ASN A 107 2.97 -4.46 -3.39
C ASN A 107 2.60 -5.49 -2.32
N ARG A 108 2.87 -6.78 -2.58
CA ARG A 108 2.62 -7.84 -1.59
C ARG A 108 3.49 -7.69 -0.34
N GLN A 109 4.75 -7.30 -0.52
CA GLN A 109 5.65 -7.04 0.59
C GLN A 109 5.19 -5.83 1.43
N SER A 110 4.80 -4.73 0.78
CA SER A 110 4.22 -3.55 1.43
C SER A 110 3.01 -3.93 2.26
N LEU A 111 2.07 -4.68 1.68
CA LEU A 111 0.86 -5.13 2.36
C LEU A 111 1.17 -6.02 3.58
N LYS A 112 2.10 -6.98 3.43
CA LYS A 112 2.55 -7.84 4.54
C LYS A 112 3.18 -7.03 5.67
N ARG A 113 4.02 -6.04 5.33
CA ARG A 113 4.67 -5.16 6.31
C ARG A 113 3.67 -4.29 7.04
N ILE A 114 2.75 -3.64 6.32
CA ILE A 114 1.67 -2.83 6.94
C ILE A 114 0.87 -3.69 7.94
N ARG A 115 0.49 -4.92 7.57
CA ARG A 115 -0.21 -5.82 8.51
C ARG A 115 0.61 -6.12 9.76
N LYS A 116 1.93 -6.27 9.65
CA LYS A 116 2.81 -6.47 10.81
C LYS A 116 2.83 -5.23 11.71
N MET A 117 2.86 -4.03 11.13
CA MET A 117 2.79 -2.76 11.88
C MET A 117 1.44 -2.60 12.58
N LEU A 118 0.32 -2.88 11.90
CA LEU A 118 -1.02 -2.85 12.47
C LEU A 118 -1.20 -3.69 13.73
N ARG A 119 -0.57 -4.87 13.79
CA ARG A 119 -0.64 -5.74 14.99
C ARG A 119 -0.05 -5.08 16.23
N ARG A 120 0.87 -4.13 16.04
CA ARG A 120 1.54 -3.39 17.12
C ARG A 120 0.77 -2.15 17.55
N ILE A 121 -0.21 -1.70 16.77
CA ILE A 121 -1.02 -0.54 17.11
C ILE A 121 -2.02 -0.90 18.21
N THR A 122 -2.08 -0.07 19.25
CA THR A 122 -2.94 -0.33 20.41
C THR A 122 -4.40 0.01 20.16
N ASP A 123 -4.68 1.07 19.40
CA ASP A 123 -6.03 1.48 19.01
C ASP A 123 -6.68 0.44 18.07
N ARG A 124 -7.59 -0.37 18.63
CA ARG A 124 -8.27 -1.45 17.89
C ARG A 124 -9.31 -0.93 16.89
N ALA A 125 -9.95 0.20 17.15
CA ALA A 125 -10.91 0.78 16.21
C ALA A 125 -10.17 1.26 14.95
N PHE A 126 -9.02 1.91 15.13
CA PHE A 126 -8.14 2.30 14.04
C PHE A 126 -7.61 1.09 13.26
N VAL A 127 -7.18 0.03 13.96
CA VAL A 127 -6.72 -1.21 13.33
C VAL A 127 -7.81 -1.87 12.49
N GLY A 128 -9.03 -1.96 13.02
CA GLY A 128 -10.17 -2.55 12.31
C GLY A 128 -10.49 -1.79 11.02
N TRP A 129 -10.50 -0.46 11.10
CA TRP A 129 -10.72 0.41 9.96
C TRP A 129 -9.65 0.26 8.87
N LEU A 130 -8.36 0.34 9.22
CA LEU A 130 -7.27 0.13 8.25
C LEU A 130 -7.30 -1.28 7.63
N SER A 131 -7.70 -2.29 8.41
CA SER A 131 -7.77 -3.67 7.92
C SER A 131 -8.72 -3.83 6.74
N GLN A 132 -9.78 -3.02 6.64
CA GLN A 132 -10.71 -3.03 5.50
C GLN A 132 -10.00 -2.60 4.20
N TYR A 133 -9.20 -1.52 4.24
CA TYR A 133 -8.39 -1.11 3.10
C TYR A 133 -7.41 -2.20 2.69
N LEU A 134 -6.75 -2.84 3.65
CA LEU A 134 -5.79 -3.90 3.35
C LEU A 134 -6.44 -5.16 2.78
N ALA A 135 -7.65 -5.50 3.21
CA ALA A 135 -8.42 -6.58 2.61
C ALA A 135 -8.80 -6.23 1.16
N TRP A 136 -9.25 -5.00 0.91
CA TRP A 136 -9.61 -4.54 -0.42
C TRP A 136 -8.42 -4.57 -1.40
N ILE A 137 -7.23 -4.14 -0.97
CA ILE A 137 -5.99 -4.24 -1.75
C ILE A 137 -5.63 -5.70 -1.99
N GLN A 138 -5.68 -6.54 -0.96
CA GLN A 138 -5.35 -7.97 -1.05
C GLN A 138 -6.19 -8.68 -2.11
N LEU A 139 -7.51 -8.47 -2.10
CA LEU A 139 -8.43 -9.08 -3.06
C LEU A 139 -8.03 -8.76 -4.50
N THR A 140 -7.63 -7.52 -4.79
CA THR A 140 -7.13 -7.16 -6.12
C THR A 140 -5.84 -7.91 -6.45
N LEU A 141 -4.87 -7.94 -5.52
CA LEU A 141 -3.57 -8.59 -5.77
C LEU A 141 -3.69 -10.11 -5.96
N ASP A 142 -4.63 -10.74 -5.26
CA ASP A 142 -4.91 -12.18 -5.36
C ASP A 142 -5.65 -12.51 -6.66
N HIS A 143 -6.66 -11.71 -7.02
CA HIS A 143 -7.37 -11.87 -8.28
C HIS A 143 -6.43 -11.81 -9.48
N VAL A 144 -5.50 -10.86 -9.49
CA VAL A 144 -4.50 -10.73 -10.55
C VAL A 144 -3.54 -11.91 -10.58
N GLN A 145 -3.14 -12.43 -9.41
CA GLN A 145 -2.30 -13.63 -9.37
C GLN A 145 -3.02 -14.83 -9.94
N TYR A 146 -4.29 -15.00 -9.57
CA TYR A 146 -5.14 -16.08 -10.06
C TYR A 146 -5.26 -16.04 -11.58
N GLN A 147 -5.57 -14.87 -12.17
CA GLN A 147 -5.65 -14.71 -13.62
C GLN A 147 -4.32 -15.05 -14.33
N ARG A 148 -3.19 -14.57 -13.79
CA ARG A 148 -1.86 -14.88 -14.36
C ARG A 148 -1.55 -16.37 -14.32
N ASN A 149 -1.92 -17.06 -13.23
CA ASN A 149 -1.72 -18.50 -13.11
C ASN A 149 -2.61 -19.27 -14.09
N ALA A 150 -3.87 -18.87 -14.26
CA ALA A 150 -4.81 -19.49 -15.19
C ALA A 150 -4.31 -19.39 -16.64
N MET A 151 -3.86 -18.20 -17.07
CA MET A 151 -3.28 -18.01 -18.41
C MET A 151 -2.02 -18.85 -18.65
N ALA A 152 -1.16 -18.99 -17.63
CA ALA A 152 0.04 -19.82 -17.75
C ALA A 152 -0.30 -21.31 -17.91
N LEU A 153 -1.35 -21.78 -17.22
CA LEU A 153 -1.85 -23.16 -17.33
C LEU A 153 -2.47 -23.42 -18.71
N GLU A 154 -3.26 -22.48 -19.24
CA GLU A 154 -3.85 -22.59 -20.59
C GLU A 154 -2.77 -22.64 -21.68
N GLN A 155 -1.73 -21.82 -21.57
CA GLN A 155 -0.61 -21.85 -22.51
C GLN A 155 0.12 -23.19 -22.51
N LEU A 156 0.37 -23.79 -21.34
CA LEU A 156 0.98 -25.11 -21.22
C LEU A 156 0.09 -26.21 -21.83
N SER A 157 -1.24 -26.12 -21.66
CA SER A 157 -2.18 -27.08 -22.23
C SER A 157 -2.34 -26.97 -23.75
N SER A 158 -2.07 -25.81 -24.34
CA SER A 158 -2.11 -25.59 -25.79
C SER A 158 -0.84 -26.02 -26.54
N MET A 159 0.21 -26.39 -25.82
CA MET A 159 1.51 -26.83 -26.37
C MET A 159 1.72 -28.35 -26.32
N GLY A 160 0.78 -29.11 -25.77
CA GLY A 160 0.77 -30.58 -25.75
C GLY A 160 -0.30 -31.14 -26.67
#